data_AF-A0A9D1IUY3-F1
#
_entry.id   AF-A0A9D1IUY3-F1
#
_cell.length_a   1.000
_cell.length_b   1.000
_cell.length_c   1.000
_cell.angle_alpha   90.00
_cell.angle_beta   90.00
_cell.angle_gamma   90.00
#
_symmetry.space_group_name_H-M   'P 1'
#
loop_
_entity.id
_entity.type
_entity.pdbx_description
1 polymer ?
#
loop_
_entity_poly.entity_id
_entity_poly.type
_entity_poly.pdbx_seq_one_letter_code
_entity_poly.pdbx_strand_id
1 'polypeptide(L)'
;MKKQMHTPALLFALTIIYGSMALIAFPSNDSAANEKAGLAANEYEAAAGIGADPERLQNESAANDQYNRLLAGLREAAGTYPAYYAGAYIDGNGHLVVCVADGLADADAMEAIRTFTGNPDIEIETVELSYRDLLDAQNEISESLSIARPQSDEDSVFAAINGIYVDEERNRVVVMVQDLNDEKIAEFRAAFPQMYFVEFEEGYTASDT
;
A
#
# COMPACT_ATOMS: atom_id res chain seq x y z
N MET A 1 33.77 -0.22 -34.73
CA MET A 1 32.88 -1.13 -33.97
C MET A 1 32.45 -0.40 -32.71
N LYS A 2 31.26 0.20 -32.71
CA LYS A 2 30.67 0.87 -31.54
C LYS A 2 29.70 -0.13 -30.89
N LYS A 3 29.98 -0.53 -29.65
CA LYS A 3 29.06 -1.35 -28.85
C LYS A 3 27.96 -0.41 -28.32
N GLN A 4 26.72 -0.67 -28.73
CA GLN A 4 25.54 -0.12 -28.06
C GLN A 4 25.39 -0.84 -26.72
N MET A 5 25.26 -0.06 -25.66
CA MET A 5 24.85 -0.51 -24.33
C MET A 5 23.34 -0.25 -24.25
N HIS A 6 22.54 -1.32 -24.16
CA HIS A 6 21.14 -1.24 -23.81
C HIS A 6 21.04 -1.17 -22.29
N THR A 7 20.51 -0.07 -21.76
CA THR A 7 20.04 0.04 -20.39
C THR A 7 18.58 -0.46 -20.36
N PRO A 8 18.19 -1.41 -19.49
CA PRO A 8 16.78 -1.74 -19.33
C PRO A 8 16.10 -0.66 -18.49
N ALA A 9 14.99 -0.13 -19.01
CA ALA A 9 14.11 0.77 -18.29
C ALA A 9 13.41 -0.01 -17.16
N LEU A 10 13.68 0.38 -15.92
CA LEU A 10 12.95 -0.07 -14.74
C LEU A 10 11.60 0.66 -14.73
N LEU A 11 10.51 -0.09 -14.95
CA LEU A 11 9.15 0.43 -14.93
C LEU A 11 8.71 0.51 -13.46
N PHE A 12 8.74 1.71 -12.87
CA PHE A 12 8.15 1.95 -11.56
C PHE A 12 6.63 1.99 -11.69
N ALA A 13 5.95 0.98 -11.15
CA ALA A 13 4.52 1.03 -10.90
C ALA A 13 4.30 1.91 -9.67
N LEU A 14 3.81 3.13 -9.89
CA LEU A 14 3.44 4.07 -8.84
C LEU A 14 2.01 3.75 -8.39
N THR A 15 1.84 2.96 -7.34
CA THR A 15 0.51 2.71 -6.75
C THR A 15 0.13 3.92 -5.89
N ILE A 16 -0.66 4.84 -6.45
CA ILE A 16 -1.17 6.00 -5.72
C ILE A 16 -2.36 5.54 -4.86
N ILE A 17 -2.17 5.49 -3.55
CA ILE A 17 -3.26 5.32 -2.58
C ILE A 17 -3.99 6.66 -2.44
N TYR A 18 -5.18 6.81 -3.05
CA TYR A 18 -6.03 7.98 -2.82
C TYR A 18 -6.87 7.81 -1.55
N GLY A 19 -6.45 8.47 -0.47
CA GLY A 19 -7.31 8.82 0.65
C GLY A 19 -8.11 10.08 0.35
N SER A 20 -9.44 9.98 0.38
CA SER A 20 -10.40 11.05 0.09
C SER A 20 -10.18 12.34 0.89
N MET A 21 -9.92 13.46 0.21
CA MET A 21 -10.13 14.81 0.74
C MET A 21 -11.09 15.58 -0.19
N ALA A 22 -12.34 15.76 0.24
CA ALA A 22 -13.29 16.64 -0.42
C ALA A 22 -13.04 18.09 0.05
N LEU A 23 -12.46 18.92 -0.82
CA LEU A 23 -12.39 20.37 -0.62
C LEU A 23 -13.52 21.03 -1.43
N ILE A 24 -14.58 21.49 -0.76
CA ILE A 24 -15.63 22.29 -1.40
C ILE A 24 -15.20 23.77 -1.34
N ALA A 25 -14.87 24.37 -2.49
CA ALA A 25 -14.65 25.81 -2.61
C ALA A 25 -15.82 26.47 -3.36
N PHE A 26 -16.43 27.50 -2.74
CA PHE A 26 -17.42 28.36 -3.36
C PHE A 26 -16.74 29.35 -4.33
N PRO A 27 -17.23 29.55 -5.57
CA PRO A 27 -16.61 30.49 -6.49
C PRO A 27 -17.06 31.93 -6.24
N SER A 28 -16.10 32.86 -6.14
CA SER A 28 -16.30 34.28 -6.40
C SER A 28 -16.13 34.56 -7.90
N ASN A 29 -17.01 35.42 -8.43
CA ASN A 29 -17.23 35.64 -9.84
C ASN A 29 -16.26 36.71 -10.39
N ASP A 30 -15.11 36.30 -10.94
CA ASP A 30 -14.20 37.20 -11.64
C ASP A 30 -13.71 36.61 -12.97
N SER A 31 -14.13 37.22 -14.08
CA SER A 31 -14.07 36.64 -15.44
C SER A 31 -12.65 36.52 -16.04
N ALA A 32 -11.66 37.23 -15.50
CA ALA A 32 -10.26 37.12 -15.93
C ALA A 32 -9.52 35.94 -15.25
N ALA A 33 -10.02 35.43 -14.13
CA ALA A 33 -9.50 34.21 -13.50
C ALA A 33 -9.89 32.94 -14.29
N ASN A 34 -10.98 33.01 -15.06
CA ASN A 34 -11.55 31.85 -15.76
C ASN A 34 -10.73 31.42 -16.99
N GLU A 35 -10.03 32.34 -17.65
CA GLU A 35 -9.20 32.02 -18.83
C GLU A 35 -7.81 31.47 -18.44
N LYS A 36 -7.25 31.94 -17.32
CA LYS A 36 -6.04 31.34 -16.72
C LYS A 36 -6.32 30.02 -16.00
N ALA A 37 -7.51 29.86 -15.42
CA ALA A 37 -7.96 28.57 -14.90
C ALA A 37 -8.15 27.52 -16.02
N GLY A 38 -8.61 27.95 -17.20
CA GLY A 38 -8.75 27.06 -18.37
C GLY A 38 -7.43 26.57 -18.96
N LEU A 39 -6.37 27.39 -18.95
CA LEU A 39 -5.03 26.95 -19.37
C LEU A 39 -4.33 26.08 -18.32
N ALA A 40 -4.50 26.39 -17.03
CA ALA A 40 -3.95 25.56 -15.95
C ALA A 40 -4.69 24.22 -15.81
N ALA A 41 -6.02 24.18 -16.07
CA ALA A 41 -6.79 22.94 -16.10
C ALA A 41 -6.31 21.99 -17.22
N ASN A 42 -5.95 22.53 -18.39
CA ASN A 42 -5.47 21.72 -19.51
C ASN A 42 -4.04 21.18 -19.32
N GLU A 43 -3.19 21.84 -18.53
CA GLU A 43 -1.89 21.29 -18.13
C GLU A 43 -2.00 20.27 -17.00
N TYR A 44 -3.00 20.37 -16.12
CA TYR A 44 -3.31 19.34 -15.12
C TYR A 44 -3.94 18.08 -15.73
N GLU A 45 -4.78 18.20 -16.77
CA GLU A 45 -5.28 17.04 -17.52
C GLU A 45 -4.20 16.36 -18.37
N ALA A 46 -3.19 17.11 -18.83
CA ALA A 46 -2.06 16.56 -19.59
C ALA A 46 -1.01 15.86 -18.72
N ALA A 47 -0.85 16.26 -17.45
CA ALA A 47 0.00 15.57 -16.47
C ALA A 47 -0.70 14.34 -15.84
N ALA A 48 -2.03 14.29 -15.84
CA ALA A 48 -2.84 13.11 -15.51
C ALA A 48 -3.02 12.15 -16.71
N GLY A 49 -2.12 12.21 -17.68
CA GLY A 49 -2.13 11.46 -18.93
C GLY A 49 -1.85 9.95 -18.83
N ILE A 50 -2.60 9.24 -17.98
CA ILE A 50 -3.12 7.91 -18.28
C ILE A 50 -4.58 7.96 -17.84
N GLY A 51 -5.49 8.16 -18.80
CA GLY A 51 -6.91 8.34 -18.53
C GLY A 51 -7.43 7.25 -17.60
N ALA A 52 -8.00 7.66 -16.46
CA ALA A 52 -8.69 6.73 -15.59
C ALA A 52 -9.80 6.07 -16.42
N ASP A 53 -9.61 4.80 -16.75
CA ASP A 53 -10.59 4.01 -17.48
C ASP A 53 -11.92 4.08 -16.72
N PRO A 54 -13.01 4.59 -17.33
CA PRO A 54 -14.30 4.70 -16.66
C PRO A 54 -14.78 3.36 -16.08
N GLU A 55 -14.44 2.26 -16.73
CA GLU A 55 -14.74 0.91 -16.25
C GLU A 55 -13.98 0.62 -14.96
N ARG A 56 -12.67 0.91 -14.93
CA ARG A 56 -11.83 0.78 -13.72
C ARG A 56 -12.38 1.60 -12.56
N LEU A 57 -12.75 2.87 -12.79
CA LEU A 57 -13.31 3.73 -11.74
C LEU A 57 -14.63 3.18 -11.19
N GLN A 58 -15.47 2.62 -12.05
CA GLN A 58 -16.71 1.98 -11.63
C GLN A 58 -16.44 0.72 -10.81
N ASN A 59 -15.46 -0.09 -11.22
CA ASN A 59 -15.02 -1.27 -10.47
C ASN A 59 -14.47 -0.88 -9.10
N GLU A 60 -13.63 0.16 -9.01
CA GLU A 60 -13.07 0.65 -7.74
C GLU A 60 -14.17 1.08 -6.77
N SER A 61 -15.20 1.75 -7.25
CA SER A 61 -16.35 2.11 -6.40
C SER A 61 -17.03 0.86 -5.83
N ALA A 62 -17.24 -0.17 -6.66
CA ALA A 62 -17.85 -1.42 -6.21
C ALA A 62 -16.93 -2.21 -5.26
N ALA A 63 -15.62 -2.24 -5.55
CA ALA A 63 -14.59 -2.89 -4.75
C ALA A 63 -14.50 -2.25 -3.35
N ASN A 64 -14.57 -0.92 -3.26
CA ASN A 64 -14.60 -0.21 -1.99
C ASN A 64 -15.82 -0.58 -1.13
N ASP A 65 -17.00 -0.68 -1.75
CA ASP A 65 -18.22 -1.11 -1.06
C ASP A 65 -18.12 -2.57 -0.59
N GLN A 66 -17.56 -3.46 -1.43
CA GLN A 66 -17.30 -4.86 -1.07
C GLN A 66 -16.31 -4.97 0.09
N TYR A 67 -15.23 -4.18 0.07
CA TYR A 67 -14.20 -4.16 1.10
C TYR A 67 -14.77 -3.71 2.45
N ASN A 68 -15.56 -2.63 2.47
CA ASN A 68 -16.22 -2.17 3.69
C ASN A 68 -17.14 -3.23 4.30
N ARG A 69 -17.89 -3.97 3.47
CA ARG A 69 -18.74 -5.07 3.95
C ARG A 69 -17.93 -6.27 4.42
N LEU A 70 -16.84 -6.60 3.72
CA LEU A 70 -15.90 -7.65 4.13
C LEU A 70 -15.34 -7.36 5.52
N LEU A 71 -14.78 -6.18 5.74
CA LEU A 71 -14.23 -5.79 7.04
C LEU A 71 -15.30 -5.82 8.14
N ALA A 72 -16.52 -5.34 7.85
CA ALA A 72 -17.62 -5.38 8.81
C ALA A 72 -18.04 -6.82 9.18
N GLY A 73 -18.02 -7.75 8.21
CA GLY A 73 -18.37 -9.15 8.41
C GLY A 73 -17.28 -9.98 9.10
N LEU A 74 -16.01 -9.70 8.80
CA LEU A 74 -14.88 -10.42 9.38
C LEU A 74 -14.57 -10.00 10.83
N ARG A 75 -14.93 -8.78 11.23
CA ARG A 75 -14.50 -8.21 12.52
C ARG A 75 -14.99 -9.04 13.70
N GLU A 76 -14.05 -9.56 14.48
CA GLU A 76 -14.34 -10.28 15.71
C GLU A 76 -14.56 -9.33 16.90
N ALA A 77 -15.01 -9.86 18.04
CA ALA A 77 -15.39 -9.08 19.22
C ALA A 77 -14.27 -8.19 19.81
N ALA A 78 -13.00 -8.48 19.50
CA ALA A 78 -11.84 -7.70 19.93
C ALA A 78 -11.34 -6.70 18.88
N GLY A 79 -12.07 -6.52 17.76
CA GLY A 79 -11.59 -5.74 16.62
C GLY A 79 -10.48 -6.44 15.83
N THR A 80 -10.25 -7.72 16.09
CA THR A 80 -9.33 -8.60 15.36
C THR A 80 -10.00 -9.18 14.11
N TYR A 81 -9.17 -9.72 13.22
CA TYR A 81 -9.61 -10.47 12.06
C TYR A 81 -9.34 -11.98 12.26
N PRO A 82 -10.11 -12.84 11.56
CA PRO A 82 -9.89 -14.28 11.57
C PRO A 82 -8.47 -14.61 11.16
N ALA A 83 -7.90 -15.70 11.72
CA ALA A 83 -6.51 -16.07 11.49
C ALA A 83 -6.19 -16.37 10.01
N TYR A 84 -7.19 -16.77 9.22
CA TYR A 84 -7.02 -17.03 7.80
C TYR A 84 -6.97 -15.75 6.94
N TYR A 85 -7.38 -14.60 7.45
CA TYR A 85 -7.43 -13.37 6.66
C TYR A 85 -6.02 -12.80 6.49
N ALA A 86 -5.63 -12.52 5.25
CA ALA A 86 -4.30 -12.05 4.88
C ALA A 86 -4.28 -10.65 4.25
N GLY A 87 -5.40 -9.93 4.30
CA GLY A 87 -5.55 -8.61 3.69
C GLY A 87 -6.45 -8.63 2.47
N ALA A 88 -6.63 -7.46 1.85
CA ALA A 88 -7.27 -7.32 0.56
C ALA A 88 -6.76 -6.06 -0.14
N TYR A 89 -6.74 -6.10 -1.47
CA TYR A 89 -6.28 -4.98 -2.29
C TYR A 89 -7.19 -4.81 -3.51
N ILE A 90 -7.05 -3.68 -4.18
CA ILE A 90 -7.74 -3.41 -5.45
C ILE A 90 -6.74 -3.59 -6.58
N ASP A 91 -7.03 -4.49 -7.52
CA ASP A 91 -6.15 -4.82 -8.62
C ASP A 91 -6.04 -3.69 -9.67
N GLY A 92 -5.18 -3.89 -10.68
CA GLY A 92 -5.02 -2.94 -11.78
C GLY A 92 -6.29 -2.67 -12.61
N ASN A 93 -7.29 -3.54 -12.53
CA ASN A 93 -8.58 -3.42 -13.21
C ASN A 93 -9.69 -2.82 -12.32
N GLY A 94 -9.37 -2.48 -11.07
CA GLY A 94 -10.30 -1.92 -10.10
C GLY A 94 -11.14 -2.94 -9.34
N HIS A 95 -10.85 -4.24 -9.43
CA HIS A 95 -11.56 -5.29 -8.70
C HIS A 95 -10.95 -5.52 -7.32
N LEU A 96 -11.78 -5.90 -6.35
CA LEU A 96 -11.30 -6.34 -5.05
C LEU A 96 -10.74 -7.76 -5.14
N VAL A 97 -9.52 -7.95 -4.66
CA VAL A 97 -8.89 -9.24 -4.42
C VAL A 97 -8.74 -9.44 -2.91
N VAL A 98 -9.19 -10.58 -2.41
CA VAL A 98 -9.08 -10.93 -0.98
C VAL A 98 -7.98 -11.95 -0.78
N CYS A 99 -7.04 -11.67 0.12
CA CYS A 99 -5.94 -12.58 0.42
C CYS A 99 -6.29 -13.45 1.64
N VAL A 100 -5.93 -14.73 1.56
CA VAL A 100 -6.05 -15.69 2.66
C VAL A 100 -4.72 -16.40 2.91
N ALA A 101 -4.42 -16.69 4.16
CA ALA A 101 -3.20 -17.39 4.54
C ALA A 101 -3.27 -18.88 4.18
N ASP A 102 -2.20 -19.40 3.58
CA ASP A 102 -2.08 -20.79 3.15
C ASP A 102 -2.28 -21.76 4.33
N GLY A 103 -3.02 -22.84 4.06
CA GLY A 103 -3.34 -23.87 5.05
C GLY A 103 -4.28 -23.44 6.19
N LEU A 104 -4.74 -22.18 6.24
CA LEU A 104 -5.64 -21.70 7.31
C LEU A 104 -7.09 -21.50 6.86
N ALA A 105 -7.32 -21.25 5.57
CA ALA A 105 -8.66 -21.02 5.06
C ALA A 105 -9.31 -22.31 4.54
N ASP A 106 -10.50 -22.64 5.05
CA ASP A 106 -11.32 -23.74 4.58
C ASP A 106 -12.47 -23.27 3.68
N ALA A 107 -13.31 -24.19 3.22
CA ALA A 107 -14.43 -23.88 2.34
C ALA A 107 -15.44 -22.90 2.99
N ASP A 108 -15.65 -23.01 4.30
CA ASP A 108 -16.57 -22.16 5.06
C ASP A 108 -16.02 -20.73 5.15
N ALA A 109 -14.70 -20.56 5.32
CA ALA A 109 -14.04 -19.26 5.24
C ALA A 109 -14.22 -18.61 3.87
N MET A 110 -14.05 -19.36 2.78
CA MET A 110 -14.26 -18.86 1.41
C MET A 110 -15.71 -18.44 1.17
N GLU A 111 -16.67 -19.23 1.67
CA GLU A 111 -18.09 -18.91 1.58
C GLU A 111 -18.45 -17.66 2.39
N ALA A 112 -17.87 -17.50 3.58
CA ALA A 112 -18.03 -16.31 4.40
C ALA A 112 -17.52 -15.05 3.68
N ILE A 113 -16.34 -15.11 3.07
CA ILE A 113 -15.77 -13.99 2.28
C ILE A 113 -16.72 -13.60 1.13
N ARG A 114 -17.19 -14.56 0.34
CA ARG A 114 -18.17 -14.33 -0.75
C ARG A 114 -19.47 -13.71 -0.23
N THR A 115 -19.94 -14.20 0.92
CA THR A 115 -21.17 -13.71 1.56
C THR A 115 -21.01 -12.28 2.06
N PHE A 116 -19.91 -11.96 2.74
CA PHE A 116 -19.66 -10.63 3.29
C PHE A 116 -19.42 -9.59 2.20
N THR A 117 -18.62 -9.92 1.18
CA THR A 117 -18.45 -9.04 0.01
C THR A 117 -19.76 -8.85 -0.76
N GLY A 118 -20.67 -9.84 -0.70
CA GLY A 118 -21.85 -9.91 -1.56
C GLY A 118 -21.49 -10.22 -3.02
N ASN A 119 -20.32 -10.82 -3.24
CA ASN A 119 -19.80 -11.17 -4.55
C ASN A 119 -19.41 -12.66 -4.57
N PRO A 120 -20.21 -13.55 -5.21
CA PRO A 120 -19.89 -14.98 -5.29
C PRO A 120 -18.65 -15.27 -6.14
N ASP A 121 -18.33 -14.37 -7.08
CA ASP A 121 -17.23 -14.49 -8.03
C ASP A 121 -16.01 -13.66 -7.60
N ILE A 122 -15.94 -13.26 -6.33
CA ILE A 122 -14.79 -12.52 -5.78
C ILE A 122 -13.49 -13.34 -5.97
N GLU A 123 -12.44 -12.65 -6.38
CA GLU A 123 -11.11 -13.25 -6.46
C GLU A 123 -10.53 -13.43 -5.06
N ILE A 124 -10.07 -14.64 -4.78
CA ILE A 124 -9.43 -14.99 -3.50
C ILE A 124 -8.07 -15.60 -3.80
N GLU A 125 -7.03 -14.96 -3.29
CA GLU A 125 -5.65 -15.38 -3.45
C GLU A 125 -5.10 -16.01 -2.17
N THR A 126 -4.37 -17.11 -2.30
CA THR A 126 -3.67 -17.75 -1.19
C THR A 126 -2.25 -17.22 -1.10
N VAL A 127 -1.88 -16.73 0.09
CA VAL A 127 -0.57 -16.11 0.38
C VAL A 127 0.06 -16.72 1.64
N GLU A 128 1.35 -16.45 1.87
CA GLU A 128 2.11 -17.13 2.91
C GLU A 128 1.76 -16.66 4.33
N LEU A 129 1.61 -15.35 4.51
CA LEU A 129 1.46 -14.72 5.82
C LEU A 129 0.02 -14.25 6.04
N SER A 130 -0.48 -14.40 7.27
CA SER A 130 -1.73 -13.78 7.66
C SER A 130 -1.56 -12.28 7.89
N TYR A 131 -2.67 -11.54 7.87
CA TYR A 131 -2.66 -10.10 8.11
C TYR A 131 -2.19 -9.80 9.54
N ARG A 132 -2.45 -10.72 10.47
CA ARG A 132 -1.93 -10.64 11.84
C ARG A 132 -0.42 -10.75 11.88
N ASP A 133 0.18 -11.69 11.14
CA ASP A 133 1.64 -11.83 11.10
C ASP A 133 2.31 -10.55 10.58
N LEU A 134 1.71 -9.93 9.55
CA LEU A 134 2.19 -8.66 8.99
C LEU A 134 2.07 -7.50 10.00
N LEU A 135 0.94 -7.39 10.70
CA LEU A 135 0.74 -6.36 11.72
C LEU A 135 1.65 -6.56 12.94
N ASP A 136 1.84 -7.81 13.38
CA ASP A 136 2.72 -8.12 14.51
C ASP A 136 4.17 -7.74 14.18
N ALA A 137 4.64 -8.04 12.96
CA ALA A 137 5.95 -7.60 12.50
C ALA A 137 6.08 -6.07 12.41
N GLN A 138 5.08 -5.37 11.84
CA GLN A 138 5.06 -3.90 11.80
C GLN A 138 5.14 -3.31 13.22
N ASN A 139 4.39 -3.88 14.17
CA ASN A 139 4.38 -3.44 15.57
C ASN A 139 5.73 -3.71 16.24
N GLU A 140 6.31 -4.90 16.08
CA GLU A 140 7.62 -5.26 16.64
C GLU A 140 8.72 -4.29 16.17
N ILE A 141 8.74 -3.95 14.88
CA ILE A 141 9.69 -2.97 14.32
C ILE A 141 9.42 -1.58 14.92
N SER A 142 8.17 -1.14 14.97
CA SER A 142 7.79 0.18 15.48
C SER A 142 8.13 0.37 16.96
N GLU A 143 7.86 -0.65 17.78
CA GLU A 143 8.22 -0.66 19.20
C GLU A 143 9.74 -0.63 19.37
N SER A 144 10.47 -1.44 18.61
CA SER A 144 11.94 -1.45 18.64
C SER A 144 12.53 -0.10 18.26
N LEU A 145 11.98 0.58 17.25
CA LEU A 145 12.40 1.93 16.87
C LEU A 145 12.19 2.96 17.98
N SER A 146 11.06 2.87 18.69
CA SER A 146 10.76 3.80 19.79
C SER A 146 11.79 3.70 20.93
N ILE A 147 12.41 2.53 21.09
CA ILE A 147 13.45 2.25 22.10
C ILE A 147 14.84 2.59 21.56
N ALA A 148 15.14 2.21 20.32
CA ALA A 148 16.47 2.32 19.73
C ALA A 148 16.83 3.74 19.29
N ARG A 149 15.88 4.50 18.71
CA ARG A 149 16.16 5.83 18.14
C ARG A 149 16.78 6.84 19.11
N PRO A 150 16.35 6.95 20.38
CA PRO A 150 16.97 7.87 21.31
C PRO A 150 18.44 7.55 21.64
N GLN A 151 18.90 6.35 21.28
CA GLN A 151 20.22 5.82 21.59
C GLN A 151 21.08 5.57 20.35
N SER A 152 20.51 5.70 19.15
CA SER A 152 21.18 5.41 17.88
C SER A 152 21.98 6.60 17.38
N ASP A 153 23.15 6.32 16.80
CA ASP A 153 23.90 7.29 16.03
C ASP A 153 23.11 7.71 14.77
N GLU A 154 23.36 8.92 14.26
CA GLU A 154 22.64 9.48 13.09
C GLU A 154 22.73 8.58 11.84
N ASP A 155 23.82 7.82 11.70
CA ASP A 155 24.06 6.93 10.55
C ASP A 155 23.38 5.56 10.66
N SER A 156 22.80 5.21 11.83
CA SER A 156 22.15 3.91 12.06
C SER A 156 20.86 3.76 11.25
N VAL A 157 20.56 2.54 10.79
CA VAL A 157 19.29 2.22 10.13
C VAL A 157 18.08 2.64 10.96
N PHE A 158 18.14 2.54 12.29
CA PHE A 158 17.01 2.88 13.16
C PHE A 158 16.70 4.38 13.17
N ALA A 159 17.73 5.22 13.03
CA ALA A 159 17.59 6.66 12.85
C ALA A 159 17.07 7.01 11.45
N ALA A 160 17.52 6.26 10.43
CA ALA A 160 17.20 6.50 9.03
C ALA A 160 15.81 6.01 8.59
N ILE A 161 15.17 5.09 9.33
CA ILE A 161 13.80 4.64 9.01
C ILE A 161 12.83 5.82 9.13
N ASN A 162 11.94 6.01 8.16
CA ASN A 162 10.93 7.08 8.17
C ASN A 162 9.52 6.63 7.78
N GLY A 163 9.34 5.36 7.45
CA GLY A 163 8.02 4.78 7.16
C GLY A 163 8.03 3.28 7.35
N ILE A 164 6.90 2.74 7.83
CA ILE A 164 6.66 1.30 7.90
C ILE A 164 5.20 1.07 7.54
N TYR A 165 4.93 0.23 6.55
CA TYR A 165 3.56 -0.11 6.17
C TYR A 165 3.45 -1.56 5.73
N VAL A 166 2.21 -2.06 5.73
CA VAL A 166 1.87 -3.39 5.22
C VAL A 166 1.50 -3.24 3.74
N ASP A 167 2.12 -4.06 2.89
CA ASP A 167 1.80 -4.19 1.47
C ASP A 167 1.01 -5.51 1.32
N GLU A 168 -0.32 -5.38 1.34
CA GLU A 168 -1.25 -6.52 1.30
C GLU A 168 -1.19 -7.25 -0.06
N GLU A 169 -1.03 -6.51 -1.15
CA GLU A 169 -0.89 -7.05 -2.52
C GLU A 169 0.33 -7.97 -2.65
N ARG A 170 1.45 -7.58 -2.04
CA ARG A 170 2.70 -8.37 -2.08
C ARG A 170 2.94 -9.20 -0.82
N ASN A 171 1.95 -9.29 0.07
CA ASN A 171 1.97 -10.02 1.33
C ASN A 171 3.26 -9.81 2.16
N ARG A 172 3.63 -8.54 2.39
CA ARG A 172 4.92 -8.18 3.01
C ARG A 172 4.83 -6.91 3.87
N VAL A 173 5.86 -6.67 4.67
CA VAL A 173 6.05 -5.40 5.37
C VAL A 173 7.13 -4.60 4.66
N VAL A 174 6.85 -3.33 4.35
CA VAL A 174 7.82 -2.43 3.73
C VAL A 174 8.35 -1.45 4.77
N VAL A 175 9.67 -1.33 4.82
CA VAL A 175 10.40 -0.38 5.66
C VAL A 175 11.07 0.65 4.76
N MET A 176 10.65 1.91 4.90
CA MET A 176 11.26 3.03 4.18
C MET A 176 12.46 3.55 4.97
N VAL A 177 13.61 3.62 4.30
CA VAL A 177 14.89 4.01 4.92
C VAL A 177 15.53 5.11 4.09
N GLN A 178 15.90 6.21 4.73
CA GLN A 178 16.66 7.30 4.09
C GLN A 178 18.09 6.86 3.78
N ASP A 179 18.58 7.25 2.61
CA ASP A 179 19.90 6.88 2.07
C ASP A 179 20.09 5.35 2.16
N LEU A 180 19.14 4.61 1.58
CA LEU A 180 19.10 3.15 1.66
C LEU A 180 20.36 2.56 1.03
N ASN A 181 21.02 1.66 1.76
CA ASN A 181 22.21 0.97 1.31
C ASN A 181 22.34 -0.41 1.98
N ASP A 182 23.26 -1.22 1.46
CA ASP A 182 23.49 -2.59 1.93
C ASP A 182 23.89 -2.68 3.41
N GLU A 183 24.58 -1.66 3.94
CA GLU A 183 25.00 -1.62 5.35
C GLU A 183 23.79 -1.46 6.28
N LYS A 184 22.89 -0.53 5.98
CA LYS A 184 21.64 -0.33 6.72
C LYS A 184 20.71 -1.54 6.63
N ILE A 185 20.61 -2.16 5.44
CA ILE A 185 19.86 -3.40 5.26
C ILE A 185 20.45 -4.50 6.15
N ALA A 186 21.78 -4.67 6.14
CA ALA A 186 22.45 -5.68 6.96
C ALA A 186 22.27 -5.42 8.47
N GLU A 187 22.34 -4.17 8.91
CA GLU A 187 22.08 -3.75 10.29
C GLU A 187 20.65 -4.13 10.72
N PHE A 188 19.65 -3.82 9.90
CA PHE A 188 18.26 -4.19 10.18
C PHE A 188 18.09 -5.72 10.25
N ARG A 189 18.65 -6.45 9.28
CA ARG A 189 18.56 -7.91 9.22
C ARG A 189 19.27 -8.58 10.40
N ALA A 190 20.31 -7.96 10.94
CA ALA A 190 20.96 -8.44 12.16
C ALA A 190 20.07 -8.30 13.39
N ALA A 191 19.24 -7.25 13.44
CA ALA A 191 18.29 -7.03 14.53
C ALA A 191 17.01 -7.89 14.40
N PHE A 192 16.55 -8.14 13.17
CA PHE A 192 15.33 -8.90 12.88
C PHE A 192 15.58 -10.06 11.90
N PRO A 193 16.39 -11.06 12.27
CA PRO A 193 16.82 -12.13 11.37
C PRO A 193 15.67 -13.02 10.87
N GLN A 194 14.58 -13.10 11.63
CA GLN A 194 13.40 -13.92 11.30
C GLN A 194 12.47 -13.26 10.27
N MET A 195 12.57 -11.95 10.04
CA MET A 195 11.62 -11.18 9.24
C MET A 195 12.01 -11.16 7.75
N TYR A 196 12.20 -12.31 7.11
CA TYR A 196 12.64 -12.39 5.71
C TYR A 196 11.67 -11.72 4.72
N PHE A 197 10.40 -11.61 5.08
CA PHE A 197 9.31 -10.96 4.33
C PHE A 197 9.28 -9.44 4.49
N VAL A 198 10.23 -8.83 5.21
CA VAL A 198 10.41 -7.37 5.17
C VAL A 198 11.14 -6.98 3.89
N GLU A 199 10.63 -5.99 3.18
CA GLU A 199 11.32 -5.35 2.06
C GLU A 199 11.66 -3.89 2.38
N PHE A 200 12.63 -3.35 1.65
CA PHE A 200 13.13 -2.00 1.87
C PHE A 200 12.88 -1.14 0.65
N GLU A 201 12.43 0.08 0.89
CA GLU A 201 12.26 1.12 -0.13
C GLU A 201 13.01 2.39 0.31
N GLU A 202 13.42 3.20 -0.66
CA GLU A 202 14.06 4.49 -0.38
C GLU A 202 13.06 5.41 0.34
N GLY A 203 13.48 5.95 1.48
CA GLY A 203 12.71 6.89 2.28
C GLY A 203 12.93 8.32 1.82
N TYR A 204 11.86 9.13 1.76
CA TYR A 204 11.95 10.55 1.42
C TYR A 204 12.05 11.46 2.64
N THR A 205 12.82 12.54 2.56
CA THR A 205 12.84 13.61 3.56
C THR A 205 11.91 14.76 3.16
N ALA A 206 11.47 15.55 4.14
CA ALA A 206 10.69 16.76 3.88
C ALA A 206 11.46 17.83 3.07
N SER A 207 12.76 17.66 2.85
CA SER A 207 13.57 18.50 1.96
C SER A 207 13.54 18.07 0.48
N ASP A 208 12.93 16.93 0.16
CA ASP A 208 12.89 16.37 -1.19
C ASP A 208 11.62 16.76 -1.99
N THR A 209 10.74 17.59 -1.40
CA THR A 209 9.54 18.19 -2.01
C THR A 209 9.65 19.70 -2.10
#